data_AF-A0A2V8LM35-F1
#
_entry.id   AF-A0A2V8LM35-F1
#
_cell.length_a   1.000
_cell.length_b   1.000
_cell.length_c   1.000
_cell.angle_alpha   90.00
_cell.angle_beta   90.00
_cell.angle_gamma   90.00
#
_symmetry.space_group_name_H-M   'P 1'
#
loop_
_entity.id
_entity.type
_entity.pdbx_description
1 polymer ?
#
loop_
_entity_poly.entity_id
_entity_poly.type
_entity_poly.pdbx_seq_one_letter_code
_entity_poly.pdbx_strand_id
1 'polypeptide(L)'
;MPRSLLLSGIGEERAVFPFHCYAVGMIRRIDLDHGQRDDSSDTSAPLYSLPIIVLASVGPMRHEVNVPFHDSQVKGKAVLIQTGWDVRWGTEAYWEPGPFLSDELIFRLVRSGVGVVGVDFWITGKRQTDLIPGGKIPIVENLGDLSTLPRWGSIFHVMPLQSGVRAYVEITS
;
A
#
# COMPACT_ATOMS: atom_id res chain seq x y z
N MET A 1 67.52 5.19 -28.57
CA MET A 1 67.51 4.28 -29.74
C MET A 1 68.42 3.10 -29.43
N PRO A 2 68.07 1.85 -29.75
CA PRO A 2 66.87 1.31 -30.39
C PRO A 2 66.05 0.44 -29.38
N ARG A 3 64.86 -0.11 -29.63
CA ARG A 3 63.97 -0.24 -30.79
C ARG A 3 62.56 -0.49 -30.22
N SER A 4 61.54 0.11 -30.83
CA SER A 4 60.16 -0.29 -30.59
C SER A 4 59.91 -1.69 -31.18
N LEU A 5 59.02 -2.44 -30.54
CA LEU A 5 58.21 -3.45 -31.20
C LEU A 5 56.77 -3.14 -30.83
N LEU A 6 56.06 -2.55 -31.80
CA LEU A 6 54.63 -2.43 -31.83
C LEU A 6 54.11 -3.72 -32.45
N LEU A 7 53.30 -4.49 -31.74
CA LEU A 7 52.35 -5.41 -32.35
C LEU A 7 50.98 -5.13 -31.75
N SER A 8 50.12 -4.67 -32.65
CA SER A 8 48.70 -4.39 -32.50
C SER A 8 47.91 -5.63 -32.08
N GLY A 9 47.07 -5.49 -31.06
CA GLY A 9 46.01 -6.42 -30.71
C GLY A 9 44.83 -5.65 -30.15
N ILE A 10 43.75 -5.61 -30.94
CA ILE A 10 42.48 -4.94 -30.69
C ILE A 10 41.66 -5.85 -29.76
N GLY A 11 41.02 -5.31 -28.72
CA GLY A 11 40.13 -6.12 -27.86
C GLY A 11 39.66 -5.41 -26.61
N GLU A 12 38.58 -4.64 -26.79
CA GLU A 12 37.51 -4.25 -25.84
C GLU A 12 37.75 -4.32 -24.32
N GLU A 13 37.43 -3.18 -23.70
CA GLU A 13 36.98 -3.05 -22.31
C GLU A 13 36.15 -4.26 -21.84
N ARG A 14 36.56 -4.85 -20.72
CA ARG A 14 35.63 -5.50 -19.80
C ARG A 14 35.76 -4.84 -18.45
N ALA A 15 35.03 -3.75 -18.26
CA ALA A 15 34.63 -3.32 -16.94
C ALA A 15 33.75 -4.43 -16.34
N VAL A 16 34.36 -5.32 -15.55
CA VAL A 16 33.63 -6.26 -14.73
C VAL A 16 33.11 -5.47 -13.54
N PHE A 17 31.89 -4.93 -13.66
CA PHE A 17 31.12 -4.50 -12.50
C PHE A 17 30.43 -5.74 -11.95
N PRO A 18 30.87 -6.31 -10.81
CA PRO A 18 30.16 -7.42 -10.21
C PRO A 18 28.94 -6.84 -9.48
N PHE A 19 27.88 -6.53 -10.22
CA PHE A 19 26.56 -6.43 -9.60
C PHE A 19 26.14 -7.85 -9.23
N HIS A 20 26.65 -8.34 -8.10
CA HIS A 20 26.04 -9.48 -7.44
C HIS A 20 24.66 -9.02 -6.96
N CYS A 21 23.62 -9.46 -7.66
CA CYS A 21 22.24 -9.41 -7.18
C CYS A 21 22.14 -10.37 -5.98
N TYR A 22 22.22 -9.85 -4.77
CA TYR A 22 21.96 -10.63 -3.56
C TYR A 22 20.47 -10.60 -3.26
N ALA A 23 19.91 -11.81 -3.11
CA ALA A 23 18.53 -12.16 -2.74
C ALA A 23 17.46 -11.95 -3.84
N VAL A 24 17.14 -13.05 -4.54
CA VAL A 24 15.74 -13.31 -4.89
C VAL A 24 15.02 -13.61 -3.58
N GLY A 25 14.65 -12.57 -2.85
CA GLY A 25 13.78 -12.71 -1.68
C GLY A 25 12.50 -13.41 -2.09
N MET A 26 11.99 -14.32 -1.25
CA MET A 26 10.68 -14.91 -1.51
C MET A 26 9.63 -13.79 -1.45
N ILE A 27 8.94 -13.56 -2.56
CA ILE A 27 7.82 -12.63 -2.59
C ILE A 27 6.61 -13.36 -2.03
N ARG A 28 6.10 -12.90 -0.88
CA ARG A 28 4.85 -13.38 -0.31
C ARG A 28 3.75 -12.37 -0.59
N ARG A 29 2.66 -12.81 -1.21
CA ARG A 29 1.42 -12.04 -1.38
C ARG A 29 0.48 -12.30 -0.20
N ILE A 30 -0.11 -11.23 0.32
CA ILE A 30 -1.21 -11.27 1.31
C ILE A 30 -2.39 -10.52 0.67
N ASP A 31 -3.44 -11.26 0.32
CA ASP A 31 -4.70 -10.67 -0.13
C ASP A 31 -5.45 -10.06 1.05
N LEU A 32 -6.07 -8.89 0.84
CA LEU A 32 -6.73 -8.11 1.88
C LEU A 32 -8.25 -8.09 1.70
N ASP A 33 -8.82 -9.10 1.02
CA ASP A 33 -10.24 -9.19 0.62
C ASP A 33 -11.07 -10.13 1.54
N HIS A 34 -10.62 -10.35 2.77
CA HIS A 34 -11.26 -11.27 3.74
C HIS A 34 -11.50 -12.69 3.20
N GLY A 35 -10.70 -13.13 2.22
CA GLY A 35 -10.82 -14.46 1.62
C GLY A 35 -11.92 -14.57 0.55
N GLN A 36 -12.48 -13.46 0.08
CA GLN A 36 -13.32 -13.46 -1.12
C GLN A 36 -12.44 -13.72 -2.35
N ARG A 37 -12.34 -14.99 -2.71
CA ARG A 37 -11.60 -15.41 -3.90
C ARG A 37 -12.37 -14.98 -5.15
N ASP A 38 -11.95 -13.89 -5.77
CA ASP A 38 -12.24 -13.65 -7.17
C ASP A 38 -11.31 -14.53 -8.02
N ASP A 39 -11.90 -15.49 -8.72
CA ASP A 39 -11.22 -16.39 -9.67
C ASP A 39 -10.97 -15.72 -11.03
N SER A 40 -11.35 -14.44 -11.18
CA SER A 40 -10.98 -13.65 -12.36
C SER A 40 -9.45 -13.50 -12.43
N SER A 41 -8.88 -13.83 -13.59
CA SER A 41 -7.45 -13.66 -13.82
C SER A 41 -7.11 -12.17 -13.91
N ASP A 42 -6.30 -11.68 -12.97
CA ASP A 42 -5.71 -10.33 -12.97
C ASP A 42 -4.86 -10.13 -14.23
N THR A 43 -5.49 -9.64 -15.30
CA THR A 43 -4.83 -9.33 -16.59
C THR A 43 -4.62 -7.82 -16.79
N SER A 44 -5.19 -7.01 -15.90
CA SER A 44 -5.03 -5.55 -15.88
C SER A 44 -3.79 -5.12 -15.11
N ALA A 45 -3.21 -3.97 -15.45
CA ALA A 45 -2.21 -3.33 -14.61
C ALA A 45 -2.86 -2.78 -13.31
N PRO A 46 -2.13 -2.75 -12.18
CA PRO A 46 -2.66 -2.18 -10.94
C PRO A 46 -2.97 -0.68 -11.13
N LEU A 47 -4.08 -0.23 -10.53
CA LEU A 47 -4.41 1.19 -10.40
C LEU A 47 -3.38 1.93 -9.54
N TYR A 48 -2.89 1.25 -8.50
CA TYR A 48 -1.88 1.75 -7.59
C TYR A 48 -0.91 0.64 -7.22
N SER A 49 0.38 0.96 -7.20
CA SER A 49 1.45 0.10 -6.70
C SER A 49 2.41 0.97 -5.92
N LEU A 50 2.24 1.03 -4.59
CA LEU A 50 2.89 2.01 -3.74
C LEU A 50 3.53 1.36 -2.50
N PRO A 51 4.67 1.88 -2.00
CA PRO A 51 5.21 1.46 -0.73
C PRO A 51 4.22 1.77 0.41
N ILE A 52 4.14 0.89 1.40
CA ILE A 52 3.19 1.04 2.50
C ILE A 52 3.77 1.70 3.75
N ILE A 53 2.87 2.25 4.54
CA ILE A 53 3.03 2.44 5.98
C ILE A 53 1.72 2.01 6.68
N VAL A 54 1.83 1.14 7.69
CA VAL A 54 0.69 0.66 8.47
C VAL A 54 0.63 1.37 9.82
N LEU A 55 -0.43 2.16 10.05
CA LEU A 55 -0.65 2.93 11.26
C LEU A 55 -1.81 2.31 12.06
N ALA A 56 -1.64 2.16 13.37
CA ALA A 56 -2.67 1.59 14.23
C ALA A 56 -3.47 2.68 14.96
N SER A 57 -4.79 2.57 14.92
CA SER A 57 -5.74 3.32 15.74
C SER A 57 -6.78 2.31 16.25
N VAL A 58 -6.36 1.43 17.15
CA VAL A 58 -7.18 0.30 17.59
C VAL A 58 -8.14 0.72 18.69
N GLY A 59 -9.42 0.39 18.53
CA GLY A 59 -10.45 0.66 19.54
C GLY A 59 -11.56 -0.39 19.50
N PRO A 60 -12.14 -0.80 20.65
CA PRO A 60 -13.15 -1.86 20.70
C PRO A 60 -14.54 -1.43 20.15
N MET A 61 -14.69 -0.15 19.84
CA MET A 61 -15.95 0.49 19.45
C MET A 61 -15.69 1.62 18.45
N ARG A 62 -16.76 2.17 17.88
CA ARG A 62 -16.71 3.39 17.06
C ARG A 62 -15.92 4.49 17.78
N HIS A 63 -14.91 5.02 17.09
CA HIS A 63 -14.06 6.08 17.58
C HIS A 63 -13.56 6.94 16.41
N GLU A 64 -13.10 8.14 16.72
CA GLU A 64 -12.36 8.94 15.77
C GLU A 64 -10.98 8.33 15.57
N VAL A 65 -10.61 8.03 14.33
CA VAL A 65 -9.29 7.49 13.98
C VAL A 65 -8.23 8.53 14.30
N ASN A 66 -7.23 8.15 15.09
CA ASN A 66 -6.09 9.01 15.42
C ASN A 66 -4.77 8.28 15.17
N VAL A 67 -4.04 8.72 14.14
CA VAL A 67 -2.75 8.14 13.76
C VAL A 67 -1.65 9.19 13.69
N PRO A 68 -0.55 9.04 14.45
CA PRO A 68 0.59 9.95 14.37
C PRO A 68 1.48 9.59 13.16
N PHE A 69 1.88 10.60 12.40
CA PHE A 69 2.86 10.49 11.33
C PHE A 69 3.45 11.85 10.99
N HIS A 70 4.68 11.85 10.48
CA HIS A 70 5.30 12.98 9.82
C HIS A 70 5.06 12.94 8.30
N ASP A 71 4.92 14.11 7.68
CA ASP A 71 4.65 14.25 6.25
C ASP A 71 5.65 13.46 5.37
N SER A 72 6.94 13.48 5.73
CA SER A 72 7.99 12.76 5.00
C SER A 72 7.86 11.23 5.04
N GLN A 73 7.18 10.68 6.06
CA GLN A 73 6.99 9.24 6.19
C GLN A 73 5.93 8.71 5.23
N VAL A 74 4.95 9.54 4.88
CA VAL A 74 3.71 9.13 4.20
C VAL A 74 3.60 9.65 2.76
N LYS A 75 4.41 10.65 2.38
CA LYS A 75 4.41 11.24 1.04
C LYS A 75 4.64 10.18 -0.04
N GLY A 76 3.70 10.08 -0.99
CA GLY A 76 3.74 9.13 -2.11
C GLY A 76 3.55 7.67 -1.71
N LYS A 77 3.13 7.39 -0.47
CA LYS A 77 2.92 6.03 0.04
C LYS A 77 1.44 5.67 0.13
N ALA A 78 1.16 4.38 0.25
CA ALA A 78 -0.12 3.90 0.75
C ALA A 78 -0.11 3.93 2.29
N VAL A 79 -1.05 4.66 2.89
CA VAL A 79 -1.27 4.68 4.34
C VAL A 79 -2.40 3.70 4.66
N LEU A 80 -2.07 2.57 5.29
CA LEU A 80 -3.04 1.57 5.72
C LEU A 80 -3.33 1.78 7.21
N ILE A 81 -4.58 2.06 7.56
CA ILE A 81 -5.00 2.33 8.93
C ILE A 81 -5.69 1.09 9.48
N GLN A 82 -5.03 0.46 10.44
CA GLN A 82 -5.53 -0.71 11.14
C GLN A 82 -6.30 -0.25 12.39
N THR A 83 -7.61 -0.51 12.42
CA THR A 83 -8.48 -0.21 13.56
C THR A 83 -8.92 -1.47 14.31
N GLY A 84 -8.78 -2.65 13.69
CA GLY A 84 -9.28 -3.92 14.19
C GLY A 84 -10.78 -4.13 13.93
N TRP A 85 -11.38 -3.31 13.07
CA TRP A 85 -12.80 -3.44 12.71
C TRP A 85 -13.07 -4.69 11.86
N ASP A 86 -12.06 -5.15 11.13
CA ASP A 86 -12.05 -6.39 10.35
C ASP A 86 -12.44 -7.65 11.15
N VAL A 87 -12.21 -7.65 12.47
CA VAL A 87 -12.65 -8.74 13.38
C VAL A 87 -14.16 -8.98 13.32
N ARG A 88 -14.95 -7.96 12.92
CA ARG A 88 -16.41 -8.06 12.81
C ARG A 88 -16.87 -8.61 11.44
N TRP A 89 -15.96 -8.78 10.48
CA TRP A 89 -16.31 -9.16 9.11
C TRP A 89 -17.20 -10.41 9.06
N GLY A 90 -18.13 -10.43 8.10
CA GLY A 90 -19.10 -11.52 7.94
C GLY A 90 -20.25 -11.50 8.96
N THR A 91 -20.33 -10.49 9.83
CA THR A 91 -21.45 -10.30 10.77
C THR A 91 -22.23 -9.03 10.43
N GLU A 92 -23.49 -8.93 10.89
CA GLU A 92 -24.28 -7.69 10.77
C GLU A 92 -23.60 -6.51 11.48
N ALA A 93 -22.89 -6.77 12.58
CA ALA A 93 -22.19 -5.77 13.38
C ALA A 93 -21.03 -5.07 12.63
N TYR A 94 -20.53 -5.65 11.53
CA TYR A 94 -19.55 -4.98 10.67
C TYR A 94 -20.15 -3.76 9.98
N TRP A 95 -21.41 -3.87 9.56
CA TRP A 95 -22.18 -2.85 8.84
C TRP A 95 -22.84 -1.85 9.77
N GLU A 96 -22.56 -1.90 11.07
CA GLU A 96 -22.88 -0.80 11.98
C GLU A 96 -21.92 0.38 11.74
N PRO A 97 -22.29 1.60 12.12
CA PRO A 97 -21.38 2.74 12.03
C PRO A 97 -20.10 2.51 12.84
N GLY A 98 -18.98 2.35 12.14
CA GLY A 98 -17.67 2.04 12.70
C GLY A 98 -16.81 3.27 13.00
N PRO A 99 -15.48 3.09 13.09
CA PRO A 99 -14.51 4.17 13.17
C PRO A 99 -14.69 5.18 12.05
N PHE A 100 -14.23 6.41 12.27
CA PHE A 100 -14.38 7.46 11.28
C PHE A 100 -13.13 8.34 11.19
N LEU A 101 -12.80 8.76 9.97
CA LEU A 101 -11.76 9.75 9.70
C LEU A 101 -12.33 11.15 9.97
N SER A 102 -11.67 11.94 10.82
CA SER A 102 -12.02 13.35 11.02
C SER A 102 -11.51 14.25 9.90
N ASP A 103 -12.14 15.41 9.73
CA ASP A 103 -11.75 16.44 8.77
C ASP A 103 -10.27 16.83 8.94
N GLU A 104 -9.77 16.87 10.18
CA GLU A 104 -8.37 17.17 10.48
C GLU A 104 -7.42 16.09 9.98
N LEU A 105 -7.74 14.80 10.24
CA LEU A 105 -6.91 13.70 9.74
C LEU A 105 -6.90 13.67 8.20
N ILE A 106 -8.06 13.84 7.58
CA ILE A 106 -8.17 13.89 6.11
C ILE A 106 -7.33 15.04 5.55
N PHE A 107 -7.45 16.24 6.14
CA PHE A 107 -6.63 17.39 5.75
C PHE A 107 -5.12 17.10 5.86
N ARG A 108 -4.68 16.45 6.96
CA ARG A 108 -3.27 16.09 7.16
C ARG A 108 -2.79 15.07 6.13
N LEU A 109 -3.59 14.07 5.78
CA LEU A 109 -3.25 13.07 4.74
C LEU A 109 -3.11 13.73 3.36
N VAL A 110 -4.07 14.59 3.00
CA VAL A 110 -4.04 15.37 1.74
C VAL A 110 -2.82 16.28 1.68
N ARG A 111 -2.59 17.07 2.73
CA ARG A 111 -1.46 18.01 2.81
C ARG A 111 -0.11 17.30 2.70
N SER A 112 -0.01 16.08 3.23
CA SER A 112 1.22 15.29 3.23
C SER A 112 1.52 14.61 1.88
N GLY A 113 0.58 14.63 0.94
CA GLY A 113 0.73 14.02 -0.38
C GLY A 113 0.72 12.49 -0.32
N VAL A 114 -0.13 11.91 0.52
CA VAL A 114 -0.38 10.46 0.55
C VAL A 114 -0.92 10.00 -0.80
N GLY A 115 -0.47 8.83 -1.27
CA GLY A 115 -0.86 8.29 -2.57
C GLY A 115 -2.19 7.54 -2.53
N VAL A 116 -2.40 6.69 -1.52
CA VAL A 116 -3.64 5.93 -1.28
C VAL A 116 -3.87 5.80 0.22
N VAL A 117 -5.12 5.80 0.67
CA VAL A 117 -5.49 5.44 2.05
C VAL A 117 -6.26 4.12 2.03
N GLY A 118 -5.87 3.17 2.87
CA GLY A 118 -6.57 1.91 3.06
C GLY A 118 -7.13 1.80 4.47
N VAL A 119 -8.36 1.33 4.63
CA VAL A 119 -9.03 1.15 5.95
C VAL A 119 -9.72 -0.20 6.04
N ASP A 120 -9.80 -0.74 7.25
CA ASP A 120 -10.43 -2.02 7.60
C ASP A 120 -11.91 -1.92 8.01
N PHE A 121 -12.54 -0.78 7.69
CA PHE A 121 -13.95 -0.52 7.95
C PHE A 121 -14.62 0.10 6.72
N TRP A 122 -15.94 0.05 6.68
CA TRP A 122 -16.74 0.72 5.66
C TRP A 122 -16.99 2.18 6.03
N ILE A 123 -16.88 3.10 5.08
CA ILE A 123 -17.09 4.52 5.35
C ILE A 123 -18.58 4.86 5.26
N THR A 124 -19.10 5.46 6.33
CA THR A 124 -20.53 5.81 6.43
C THR A 124 -20.79 7.27 6.13
N GLY A 125 -21.47 7.55 5.02
CA GLY A 125 -22.05 8.85 4.71
C GLY A 125 -21.21 9.79 3.83
N LYS A 126 -21.92 10.63 3.06
CA LYS A 126 -21.37 11.51 2.02
C LYS A 126 -20.24 12.44 2.49
N ARG A 127 -20.26 12.91 3.75
CA ARG A 127 -19.22 13.83 4.25
C ARG A 127 -17.82 13.23 4.22
N GLN A 128 -17.67 11.94 4.53
CA GLN A 128 -16.34 11.30 4.53
C GLN A 128 -15.83 11.00 3.11
N THR A 129 -16.74 10.83 2.14
CA THR A 129 -16.40 10.72 0.71
C THR A 129 -16.17 12.09 0.04
N ASP A 130 -16.81 13.15 0.56
CA ASP A 130 -16.76 14.53 0.02
C ASP A 130 -15.62 15.37 0.64
N LEU A 131 -14.99 14.91 1.72
CA LEU A 131 -13.84 15.57 2.38
C LEU A 131 -12.51 15.42 1.64
N ILE A 132 -12.55 14.89 0.42
CA ILE A 132 -11.48 15.06 -0.56
C ILE A 132 -11.88 16.17 -1.53
N PRO A 133 -11.82 17.46 -1.14
CA PRO A 133 -12.12 18.53 -2.07
C PRO A 133 -11.17 18.41 -3.28
N GLY A 134 -11.74 18.04 -4.42
CA GLY A 134 -11.04 17.85 -5.70
C GLY A 134 -10.44 16.47 -5.97
N GLY A 135 -10.84 15.38 -5.28
CA GLY A 135 -10.49 14.01 -5.70
C GLY A 135 -8.99 13.64 -5.61
N LYS A 136 -8.28 14.18 -4.63
CA LYS A 136 -6.80 14.09 -4.55
C LYS A 136 -6.23 12.77 -4.02
N ILE A 137 -6.95 12.00 -3.20
CA ILE A 137 -6.45 10.73 -2.64
C ILE A 137 -7.51 9.63 -2.75
N PRO A 138 -7.25 8.50 -3.41
CA PRO A 138 -8.14 7.33 -3.38
C PRO A 138 -8.21 6.70 -1.98
N ILE A 139 -9.40 6.24 -1.59
CA ILE A 139 -9.62 5.43 -0.39
C ILE A 139 -10.02 4.01 -0.80
N VAL A 140 -9.40 3.00 -0.19
CA VAL A 140 -9.76 1.58 -0.31
C VAL A 140 -10.33 1.13 1.04
N GLU A 141 -11.59 0.71 1.03
CA GLU A 141 -12.32 0.29 2.22
C GLU A 141 -12.37 -1.24 2.33
N ASN A 142 -12.83 -1.75 3.47
CA ASN A 142 -13.06 -3.18 3.71
C ASN A 142 -11.80 -4.04 3.60
N LEU A 143 -10.64 -3.51 3.99
CA LEU A 143 -9.40 -4.27 4.01
C LEU A 143 -9.36 -5.22 5.21
N GLY A 144 -9.06 -6.49 4.96
CA GLY A 144 -8.79 -7.49 6.00
C GLY A 144 -7.32 -7.58 6.38
N ASP A 145 -7.04 -8.22 7.51
CA ASP A 145 -5.71 -8.71 7.90
C ASP A 145 -4.61 -7.64 8.04
N LEU A 146 -4.99 -6.37 8.18
CA LEU A 146 -4.03 -5.26 8.34
C LEU A 146 -3.13 -5.43 9.58
N SER A 147 -3.61 -6.16 10.59
CA SER A 147 -2.85 -6.47 11.81
C SER A 147 -1.68 -7.43 11.57
N THR A 148 -1.70 -8.17 10.46
CA THR A 148 -0.66 -9.16 10.09
C THR A 148 0.46 -8.56 9.24
N LEU A 149 0.28 -7.34 8.74
CA LEU A 149 1.22 -6.71 7.82
C LEU A 149 2.43 -6.11 8.54
N PRO A 150 3.63 -6.14 7.91
CA PRO A 150 4.75 -5.32 8.33
C PRO A 150 4.37 -3.84 8.35
N ARG A 151 4.95 -3.08 9.29
CA ARG A 151 4.66 -1.64 9.42
C ARG A 151 5.11 -0.82 8.19
N TRP A 152 6.10 -1.30 7.46
CA TRP A 152 6.68 -0.70 6.26
C TRP A 152 7.54 -1.76 5.54
N GLY A 153 8.07 -1.41 4.36
CA GLY A 153 8.96 -2.32 3.59
C GLY A 153 8.22 -3.30 2.68
N SER A 154 6.94 -3.05 2.41
CA SER A 154 6.11 -3.84 1.51
C SER A 154 5.43 -2.93 0.49
N ILE A 155 4.95 -3.51 -0.61
CA ILE A 155 4.26 -2.80 -1.68
C ILE A 155 2.77 -3.17 -1.64
N PHE A 156 1.90 -2.17 -1.61
CA PHE A 156 0.45 -2.33 -1.71
C PHE A 156 0.01 -2.13 -3.14
N HIS A 157 -0.79 -3.08 -3.62
CA HIS A 157 -1.33 -3.11 -4.96
C HIS A 157 -2.86 -3.04 -4.91
N VAL A 158 -3.43 -2.23 -5.79
CA VAL A 158 -4.89 -2.13 -5.98
C VAL A 158 -5.21 -2.48 -7.42
N MET A 159 -5.94 -3.58 -7.61
CA MET A 159 -6.34 -4.11 -8.91
C MET A 159 -7.78 -3.69 -9.21
N PRO A 160 -8.08 -3.25 -10.44
CA PRO A 160 -9.46 -2.96 -10.84
C PRO A 160 -10.23 -4.27 -11.04
N LEU A 161 -11.45 -4.36 -10.51
CA LEU A 161 -12.42 -5.43 -10.78
C LEU A 161 -13.64 -4.88 -11.52
N GLN A 162 -14.47 -5.77 -12.08
CA GLN A 162 -15.70 -5.36 -12.76
C GLN A 162 -16.66 -4.59 -11.84
N SER A 163 -16.73 -4.95 -10.55
CA SER A 163 -17.65 -4.37 -9.56
C SER A 163 -16.95 -3.76 -8.35
N GLY A 164 -15.67 -3.37 -8.46
CA GLY A 164 -14.93 -2.77 -7.34
C GLY A 164 -13.42 -2.82 -7.55
N VAL A 165 -12.69 -3.07 -6.47
CA VAL A 165 -11.24 -3.30 -6.49
C VAL A 165 -10.88 -4.49 -5.63
N ARG A 166 -9.77 -5.15 -5.96
CA ARG A 166 -9.06 -6.08 -5.09
C ARG A 166 -7.78 -5.41 -4.62
N ALA A 167 -7.38 -5.67 -3.39
CA ALA A 167 -6.14 -5.17 -2.85
C ALA A 167 -5.30 -6.28 -2.22
N TYR A 168 -3.98 -6.20 -2.39
CA TYR A 168 -3.03 -7.12 -1.78
C TYR A 168 -1.71 -6.42 -1.46
N VAL A 169 -0.92 -7.03 -0.59
CA VAL A 169 0.43 -6.58 -0.25
C VAL A 169 1.45 -7.64 -0.66
N GLU A 170 2.52 -7.20 -1.31
CA GLU A 170 3.72 -8.00 -1.55
C GLU A 170 4.78 -7.68 -0.51
N ILE A 171 5.23 -8.71 0.18
CA ILE A 171 6.31 -8.65 1.17
C ILE A 171 7.52 -9.34 0.56
N THR A 172 8.63 -8.61 0.47
CA THR A 172 9.93 -9.15 0.08
C THR A 172 10.72 -9.45 1.35
N SER A 173 11.08 -10.72 1.56
CA SER A 173 11.95 -11.18 2.66
C SER A 173 13.42 -11.17 2.30
#